data_AF-A0A3C0VKA4-F1
#
_entry.id   AF-A0A3C0VKA4-F1
#
_cell.length_a   1.000
_cell.length_b   1.000
_cell.length_c   1.000
_cell.angle_alpha   90.00
_cell.angle_beta   90.00
_cell.angle_gamma   90.00
#
_symmetry.space_group_name_H-M   'P 1'
#
loop_
_entity.id
_entity.type
_entity.pdbx_description
1 polymer ?
#
loop_
_entity_poly.entity_id
_entity_poly.type
_entity_poly.pdbx_seq_one_letter_code
_entity_poly.pdbx_strand_id
1 'polypeptide(L)'
;MIGYVLFGTNDLEKSLAFYDELLEPIDFKRGPHKDRVQLYTDGNGSMFGICSPADGGVATNGNGTMIAINVSSSDKVDFMKNHAKKLNAS
;
A
#
# COMPACT_ATOMS: atom_id res chain seq x y z
N MET A 1 11.70 -15.50 2.49
CA MET A 1 11.21 -14.57 1.45
C MET A 1 9.78 -14.20 1.82
N ILE A 2 9.43 -12.91 1.85
CA ILE A 2 8.07 -12.48 2.19
C ILE A 2 7.22 -12.62 0.92
N GLY A 3 6.04 -13.25 1.02
CA GLY A 3 5.12 -13.36 -0.12
C GLY A 3 4.28 -12.10 -0.30
N TYR A 4 3.74 -11.60 0.81
CA TYR A 4 2.99 -10.34 0.87
C TYR A 4 2.96 -9.82 2.30
N VAL A 5 2.61 -8.53 2.43
CA VAL A 5 2.28 -7.88 3.70
C VAL A 5 0.87 -7.31 3.62
N LEU A 6 0.14 -7.30 4.73
CA LEU A 6 -1.20 -6.71 4.81
C LEU A 6 -1.20 -5.55 5.81
N PHE A 7 -1.85 -4.47 5.44
CA PHE A 7 -2.07 -3.31 6.30
C PHE A 7 -3.58 -3.05 6.45
N GLY A 8 -4.01 -2.93 7.71
CA GLY A 8 -5.41 -2.76 8.05
C GLY A 8 -5.93 -1.36 7.70
N THR A 9 -7.17 -1.26 7.24
CA THR A 9 -7.89 0.01 7.09
C THR A 9 -9.30 -0.05 7.67
N ASN A 10 -9.77 1.11 8.14
CA ASN A 10 -11.14 1.34 8.57
C ASN A 10 -12.06 1.79 7.43
N ASP A 11 -11.50 2.14 6.27
CA ASP A 11 -12.24 2.56 5.08
C ASP A 11 -11.53 2.00 3.84
N LEU A 12 -12.04 0.87 3.35
CA LEU A 12 -11.41 0.16 2.25
C LEU A 12 -11.42 1.00 0.98
N GLU A 13 -12.57 1.57 0.59
CA GLU A 13 -12.68 2.36 -0.64
C GLU A 13 -11.76 3.58 -0.65
N LYS A 14 -11.69 4.31 0.46
CA LYS A 14 -10.80 5.48 0.57
C LYS A 14 -9.33 5.07 0.55
N SER A 15 -8.95 4.01 1.26
CA SER A 15 -7.57 3.50 1.22
C SER A 15 -7.21 3.00 -0.16
N LEU A 16 -8.12 2.31 -0.83
CA LEU A 16 -7.97 1.88 -2.20
C LEU A 16 -7.67 3.10 -3.10
N ALA A 17 -8.54 4.11 -3.14
CA ALA A 17 -8.32 5.29 -3.97
C ALA A 17 -6.94 5.95 -3.71
N PHE A 18 -6.56 6.08 -2.43
CA PHE A 18 -5.26 6.61 -2.05
C PHE A 18 -4.08 5.77 -2.56
N TYR A 19 -4.11 4.45 -2.35
CA TYR A 19 -3.00 3.57 -2.73
C TYR A 19 -2.92 3.35 -4.24
N ASP A 20 -4.02 3.43 -4.99
CA ASP A 20 -3.94 3.48 -6.46
C ASP A 20 -3.14 4.68 -6.91
N GLU A 21 -3.53 5.87 -6.46
CA GLU A 21 -2.89 7.11 -6.86
C GLU A 21 -1.44 7.17 -6.38
N LEU A 22 -1.16 6.69 -5.17
CA LEU A 22 0.19 6.68 -4.61
C LEU A 22 1.12 5.72 -5.37
N LEU A 23 0.64 4.53 -5.74
CA LEU A 23 1.49 3.44 -6.23
C LEU A 23 1.57 3.36 -7.77
N GLU A 24 0.64 4.01 -8.49
CA GLU A 24 0.65 4.09 -9.95
C GLU A 24 2.01 4.52 -10.55
N PRO A 25 2.72 5.54 -10.03
CA PRO A 25 3.99 5.99 -10.61
C PRO A 25 5.15 4.99 -10.52
N ILE A 26 5.01 3.95 -9.72
CA ILE A 26 6.01 2.87 -9.54
C ILE A 26 5.50 1.52 -10.06
N ASP A 27 4.47 1.54 -10.90
CA ASP A 27 3.91 0.36 -11.59
C ASP A 27 3.33 -0.72 -10.66
N PHE A 28 3.08 -0.39 -9.38
CA PHE A 28 2.40 -1.29 -8.45
C PHE A 28 0.90 -1.27 -8.76
N LYS A 29 0.41 -2.35 -9.38
CA LYS A 29 -0.98 -2.47 -9.82
C LYS A 29 -1.75 -3.45 -8.97
N ARG A 30 -3.06 -3.23 -8.88
CA ARG A 30 -3.98 -4.14 -8.20
C ARG A 30 -4.10 -5.47 -8.94
N GLY A 31 -4.03 -6.56 -8.17
CA GLY A 31 -4.53 -7.86 -8.60
C GLY A 31 -6.07 -7.93 -8.56
N PRO A 32 -6.67 -9.09 -8.90
CA PRO A 32 -8.12 -9.30 -8.79
C PRO A 32 -8.61 -8.97 -7.38
N HIS A 33 -9.67 -8.17 -7.28
CA HIS A 33 -10.26 -7.79 -6.00
C HIS A 33 -10.82 -9.02 -5.28
N LYS A 34 -10.56 -9.14 -3.97
CA LYS A 34 -11.05 -10.24 -3.15
C LYS A 34 -11.69 -9.68 -1.88
N ASP A 35 -13.00 -9.44 -1.90
CA ASP A 35 -13.81 -9.02 -0.75
C ASP A 35 -13.08 -8.07 0.22
N ARG A 36 -12.51 -8.62 1.30
CA ARG A 36 -11.84 -7.88 2.37
C ARG A 36 -10.39 -7.46 2.09
N VAL A 37 -9.77 -7.93 1.01
CA VAL A 37 -8.34 -7.76 0.71
C VAL A 37 -8.13 -7.29 -0.72
N GLN A 38 -7.27 -6.29 -0.88
CA GLN A 38 -6.70 -5.91 -2.16
C GLN A 38 -5.18 -6.05 -2.10
N LEU A 39 -4.59 -6.71 -3.10
CA LEU A 39 -3.14 -6.83 -3.26
C LEU A 39 -2.64 -5.96 -4.42
N TYR A 40 -1.45 -5.40 -4.26
CA TYR A 40 -0.68 -4.60 -5.20
C TYR A 40 0.66 -5.26 -5.49
N THR A 41 1.08 -5.26 -6.76
CA THR A 41 2.35 -5.82 -7.20
C THR A 41 2.85 -5.12 -8.46
N ASP A 42 4.16 -4.98 -8.60
CA ASP A 42 4.87 -4.63 -9.84
C ASP A 42 5.32 -5.88 -10.63
N GLY A 43 4.91 -7.08 -10.19
CA GLY A 43 5.35 -8.36 -10.73
C GLY A 43 6.70 -8.84 -10.18
N ASN A 44 7.36 -8.07 -9.31
CA ASN A 44 8.67 -8.38 -8.77
C ASN A 44 8.66 -8.42 -7.23
N GLY A 45 8.93 -9.60 -6.66
CA GLY A 45 9.10 -9.74 -5.22
C GLY A 45 7.77 -9.74 -4.44
N SER A 46 7.78 -9.09 -3.26
CA SER A 46 6.69 -9.15 -2.28
C SER A 46 5.52 -8.26 -2.69
N MET A 47 4.29 -8.71 -2.45
CA MET A 47 3.09 -7.89 -2.67
C MET A 47 2.76 -7.02 -1.45
N PHE A 48 2.18 -5.85 -1.69
CA PHE A 48 1.62 -4.98 -0.66
C PHE A 48 0.10 -5.11 -0.66
N GLY A 49 -0.54 -5.23 0.49
CA GLY A 49 -1.98 -5.40 0.55
C GLY A 49 -2.67 -4.53 1.58
N ILE A 50 -3.89 -4.14 1.25
CA ILE A 50 -4.81 -3.42 2.13
C ILE A 50 -5.97 -4.34 2.45
N CYS A 51 -6.35 -4.41 3.72
CA CYS A 51 -7.48 -5.21 4.13
C CYS A 51 -8.32 -4.58 5.25
N SER A 52 -9.59 -4.95 5.30
CA SER A 52 -10.39 -4.78 6.51
C SER A 52 -9.96 -5.82 7.57
N PRO A 53 -9.89 -5.46 8.87
CA PRO A 53 -9.51 -6.39 9.93
C PRO A 53 -10.37 -7.67 9.93
N ALA A 54 -9.72 -8.83 9.97
CA ALA A 54 -10.40 -10.12 9.88
C ALA A 54 -11.27 -10.44 11.11
N ASP A 55 -10.95 -9.84 12.26
CA ASP A 55 -11.70 -9.94 13.52
C ASP A 55 -12.87 -8.94 13.60
N GLY A 56 -13.05 -8.07 12.59
CA GLY A 56 -14.06 -7.01 12.59
C GLY A 56 -13.76 -5.85 13.55
N GLY A 57 -12.57 -5.81 14.16
CA GLY A 57 -12.14 -4.71 15.01
C GLY A 57 -11.80 -3.44 14.23
N VAL A 58 -11.43 -2.39 14.97
CA VAL A 58 -10.89 -1.16 14.38
C VAL A 58 -9.44 -1.40 13.95
N ALA A 59 -9.12 -1.09 12.70
CA ALA A 59 -7.76 -1.12 12.21
C ALA A 59 -6.91 -0.05 12.93
N THR A 60 -5.74 -0.46 13.43
CA THR A 60 -4.76 0.40 14.08
C THR A 60 -3.42 0.32 13.36
N ASN A 61 -2.57 1.33 13.57
CA ASN A 61 -1.17 1.23 13.18
C ASN A 61 -0.37 0.51 14.27
N GLY A 62 0.58 -0.33 13.86
CA GLY A 62 1.55 -0.94 14.77
C GLY A 62 2.68 0.04 15.07
N ASN A 63 3.00 0.25 16.35
CA ASN A 63 4.15 1.06 16.73
C ASN A 63 5.46 0.39 16.25
N GLY A 64 6.24 1.09 15.42
CA GLY A 64 7.44 0.57 14.78
C GLY A 64 7.21 -0.24 13.49
N THR A 65 5.95 -0.40 13.04
CA THR A 65 5.65 -1.04 11.76
C THR A 65 6.07 -0.14 10.60
N MET A 66 6.94 -0.67 9.74
CA MET A 66 7.40 0.01 8.53
C MET A 66 7.45 -0.99 7.37
N ILE A 67 6.93 -0.57 6.21
CA ILE A 67 6.99 -1.33 4.97
C ILE A 67 7.84 -0.52 3.99
N ALA A 68 8.92 -1.12 3.51
CA ALA A 68 9.78 -0.52 2.50
C ALA A 68 9.37 -1.05 1.11
N ILE A 69 9.15 -0.14 0.16
CA ILE A 69 8.89 -0.45 -1.25
C ILE A 69 10.16 -0.08 -2.02
N ASN A 70 10.68 -1.03 -2.79
CA ASN A 70 11.87 -0.80 -3.61
C ASN A 70 11.52 0.04 -4.84
N VAL A 71 12.39 1.00 -5.16
CA VAL A 71 12.32 1.81 -6.38
C VAL A 71 13.69 1.86 -7.04
N SER A 72 13.73 2.13 -8.34
CA SER A 72 14.93 1.98 -9.16
C SER A 72 16.01 3.07 -8.98
N SER A 73 15.72 4.17 -8.28
CA SER A 73 16.66 5.27 -8.07
C SER A 73 16.29 6.17 -6.88
N SER A 74 17.26 6.94 -6.39
CA SER A 74 17.04 8.00 -5.39
C SER A 74 16.04 9.06 -5.87
N ASP A 75 16.09 9.41 -7.15
CA ASP A 75 15.18 10.40 -7.72
C ASP A 75 13.72 9.93 -7.65
N LYS A 76 13.48 8.62 -7.81
CA LYS A 76 12.14 8.05 -7.59
C LYS A 76 11.74 8.09 -6.12
N VAL A 77 12.68 7.95 -5.16
CA VAL A 77 12.38 8.12 -3.74
C VAL A 77 11.89 9.54 -3.46
N ASP A 78 12.60 10.56 -3.96
CA ASP A 78 12.23 11.96 -3.78
C ASP A 78 10.92 12.30 -4.48
N PHE A 79 10.71 11.77 -5.69
CA PHE A 79 9.44 11.87 -6.40
C PHE A 79 8.30 11.31 -5.55
N MET A 80 8.42 10.07 -5.07
CA MET A 80 7.37 9.39 -4.29
C MET A 80 7.08 10.11 -2.98
N LYS A 81 8.11 10.61 -2.30
CA LYS A 81 7.96 11.44 -1.09
C LYS A 81 7.16 12.70 -1.36
N ASN A 82 7.43 13.41 -2.46
CA ASN A 82 6.70 14.62 -2.84
C ASN A 82 5.28 14.30 -3.32
N HIS A 83 5.10 13.18 -4.04
CA HIS A 83 3.81 12.69 -4.48
C HIS A 83 2.91 12.37 -3.28
N ALA A 84 3.39 11.58 -2.32
CA ALA A 84 2.66 11.25 -1.10
C ALA A 84 2.19 12.49 -0.33
N LYS A 85 3.05 13.52 -0.22
CA LYS A 85 2.67 14.80 0.41
C LYS A 85 1.49 15.49 -0.29
N LYS A 86 1.44 15.46 -1.62
CA LYS A 86 0.32 16.04 -2.39
C LYS A 86 -1.00 15.31 -2.15
N LEU A 87 -0.93 14.02 -1.87
CA LEU A 87 -2.08 13.18 -1.50
C LEU A 87 -2.53 13.36 -0.04
N ASN A 88 -1.94 14.33 0.69
CA ASN A 88 -2.15 14.54 2.11
C ASN A 88 -1.76 13.31 2.97
N ALA A 89 -0.80 12.50 2.51
CA ALA A 89 -0.15 11.53 3.38
C ALA A 89 0.70 12.28 4.40
N SER A 90 0.37 12.15 5.68
CA SER A 90 1.07 12.77 6.81
C SER A 90 2.23 11.91 7.32
#